data_AF-A0A2D8HT12-F1
#
_entry.id   AF-A0A2D8HT12-F1
#
_cell.length_a   1.000
_cell.length_b   1.000
_cell.length_c   1.000
_cell.angle_alpha   90.00
_cell.angle_beta   90.00
_cell.angle_gamma   90.00
#
_symmetry.space_group_name_H-M   'P 1'
#
loop_
_entity.id
_entity.type
_entity.pdbx_description
1 polymer ?
#
loop_
_entity_poly.entity_id
_entity_poly.type
_entity_poly.pdbx_seq_one_letter_code
_entity_poly.pdbx_strand_id
1 'polypeptide(L)'
;MMKILLSNDDGVHAPGIRALYLALKEVADVRVIAPDRNCSGASNSLTLHNPLRVRRLDNGFFSVNGTPTDCVHLGTNSPMA
;
A
#
# COMPACT_ATOMS: atom_id res chain seq x y z
N MET A 1 6.34 11.89 16.71
CA MET A 1 5.56 10.64 16.58
C MET A 1 6.11 9.86 15.40
N MET A 2 6.36 8.55 15.55
CA MET A 2 6.90 7.72 14.47
C MET A 2 5.83 7.48 13.40
N LYS A 3 6.22 7.56 12.12
CA LYS A 3 5.35 7.30 10.97
C LYS A 3 5.83 6.05 10.23
N ILE A 4 4.91 5.15 9.91
CA ILE A 4 5.21 3.92 9.18
C ILE A 4 4.36 3.87 7.91
N LEU A 5 5.00 3.60 6.78
CA LEU A 5 4.33 3.20 5.54
C LEU A 5 4.35 1.67 5.45
N LEU A 6 3.19 1.06 5.26
CA LEU A 6 3.00 -0.39 5.16
C LEU A 6 2.43 -0.77 3.78
N SER A 7 3.04 -1.77 3.14
CA SER A 7 2.66 -2.32 1.84
C SER A 7 2.88 -3.84 1.82
N ASN A 8 2.38 -4.54 0.79
CA ASN A 8 2.60 -5.96 0.52
C ASN A 8 2.46 -6.29 -0.98
N ASP A 9 2.67 -7.54 -1.36
CA ASP A 9 2.43 -8.10 -2.69
C ASP A 9 1.17 -8.97 -2.78
N ASP A 10 0.67 -9.53 -1.67
CA ASP A 10 -0.59 -10.29 -1.65
C ASP A 10 -1.83 -9.44 -1.96
N GLY A 11 -1.72 -8.11 -1.84
CA GLY A 11 -2.79 -7.14 -2.07
C GLY A 11 -3.42 -6.58 -0.79
N VAL A 12 -4.14 -5.46 -0.94
CA VAL A 12 -4.70 -4.64 0.14
C VAL A 12 -5.75 -5.35 1.00
N HIS A 13 -6.38 -6.40 0.44
CA HIS A 13 -7.41 -7.20 1.11
C HIS A 13 -6.84 -8.43 1.83
N ALA A 14 -5.52 -8.67 1.76
CA ALA A 14 -4.91 -9.83 2.38
C ALA A 14 -5.02 -9.78 3.92
N PRO A 15 -5.24 -10.92 4.60
CA PRO A 15 -5.36 -10.95 6.05
C PRO A 15 -4.06 -10.54 6.76
N GLY A 16 -2.89 -10.83 6.16
CA GLY A 16 -1.58 -10.55 6.74
C GLY A 16 -1.31 -9.06 6.92
N ILE A 17 -1.57 -8.23 5.91
CA ILE A 17 -1.36 -6.78 6.00
C ILE A 17 -2.32 -6.14 7.02
N ARG A 18 -3.54 -6.65 7.13
CA ARG A 18 -4.49 -6.23 8.18
C ARG A 18 -3.99 -6.57 9.57
N ALA A 19 -3.47 -7.78 9.77
CA ALA A 19 -2.94 -8.20 11.06
C ALA A 19 -1.73 -7.35 11.48
N LEU A 20 -0.81 -7.08 10.56
CA LEU A 20 0.36 -6.24 10.82
C LEU A 20 0.00 -4.78 11.09
N TYR A 21 -0.95 -4.22 10.35
CA TYR A 21 -1.48 -2.88 10.63
C TYR A 21 -2.04 -2.77 12.05
N LEU A 22 -2.84 -3.74 12.49
CA LEU A 22 -3.44 -3.73 13.83
C LEU A 22 -2.39 -3.77 14.94
N ALA A 23 -1.27 -4.47 14.75
CA ALA A 23 -0.17 -4.48 15.72
C ALA A 23 0.62 -3.16 15.73
N LEU A 24 0.89 -2.58 14.56
CA LEU A 24 1.74 -1.39 14.44
C LEU A 24 1.03 -0.08 14.82
N LYS A 25 -0.30 0.01 14.62
CA LYS A 25 -1.06 1.24 14.89
C LYS A 25 -1.09 1.64 16.37
N GLU A 26 -0.80 0.70 17.28
CA GLU A 26 -0.74 0.96 18.72
C GLU A 26 0.53 1.74 19.12
N VAL A 27 1.56 1.75 18.26
CA VAL A 27 2.88 2.35 18.54
C VAL A 27 3.32 3.41 17.53
N ALA A 28 2.61 3.56 16.42
CA ALA A 28 2.97 4.48 15.33
C ALA A 28 1.75 4.98 14.55
N ASP A 29 1.93 6.09 13.84
CA ASP A 29 1.00 6.53 12.79
C ASP A 29 1.26 5.71 11.52
N VAL A 30 0.38 4.75 11.24
CA VAL A 30 0.57 3.76 10.16
C VAL A 30 -0.33 4.09 8.97
N ARG A 31 0.29 4.27 7.80
CA ARG A 31 -0.41 4.40 6.52
C ARG A 31 -0.25 3.13 5.71
N VAL A 32 -1.36 2.57 5.23
CA VAL A 32 -1.36 1.36 4.40
C VAL A 32 -1.62 1.75 2.95
N ILE A 33 -0.72 1.36 2.05
CA ILE A 33 -0.87 1.51 0.59
C ILE A 33 -0.45 0.17 -0.03
N ALA A 34 -1.36 -0.49 -0.73
CA ALA A 34 -1.11 -1.81 -1.28
C ALA A 34 -1.82 -2.04 -2.63
N PRO A 35 -1.37 -3.02 -3.43
CA PRO A 35 -2.00 -3.37 -4.69
C PRO A 35 -3.47 -3.79 -4.53
N ASP A 36 -4.29 -3.53 -5.56
CA ASP A 36 -5.70 -3.94 -5.61
C ASP A 36 -5.90 -5.46 -5.82
N ARG A 37 -4.83 -6.18 -6.16
CA ARG A 37 -4.82 -7.61 -6.47
C ARG A 37 -3.52 -8.25 -5.98
N ASN A 38 -3.46 -9.59 -6.00
CA ASN A 38 -2.20 -10.29 -5.77
C ASN A 38 -1.21 -9.97 -6.91
N CYS A 39 -0.01 -9.55 -6.52
CA CYS A 39 1.12 -9.21 -7.38
C CYS A 39 2.36 -10.04 -7.02
N SER A 40 2.20 -11.22 -6.42
CA SER A 40 3.31 -12.13 -6.16
C SER A 40 4.01 -12.48 -7.48
N GLY A 41 5.33 -12.30 -7.51
CA GLY A 41 6.13 -12.46 -8.73
C GLY A 41 6.18 -11.23 -9.64
N ALA A 42 5.60 -10.09 -9.26
CA ALA A 42 5.72 -8.83 -10.02
C ALA A 42 7.14 -8.22 -9.99
N SER A 43 8.07 -8.79 -9.20
CA SER A 43 9.41 -8.24 -8.98
C SER A 43 9.33 -6.76 -8.51
N ASN A 44 10.39 -5.99 -8.69
CA ASN A 44 10.41 -4.54 -8.44
C ASN A 44 9.97 -3.73 -9.68
N SER A 45 8.95 -4.20 -10.40
CA SER A 45 8.48 -3.51 -11.60
C SER A 45 7.77 -2.20 -11.25
N LEU A 46 7.99 -1.17 -12.07
CA LEU A 46 7.34 0.14 -11.92
C LEU A 46 6.38 0.34 -13.09
N THR A 47 5.15 0.79 -12.81
CA THR A 47 4.17 1.06 -13.87
C THR A 47 4.49 2.39 -14.55
N LEU A 48 4.93 2.33 -15.81
CA LEU A 48 5.28 3.52 -16.60
C LEU A 48 4.26 3.89 -17.69
N HIS A 49 3.53 2.90 -18.20
CA HIS A 49 2.70 3.07 -19.40
C HIS A 49 1.21 3.29 -19.11
N ASN A 50 0.76 2.98 -17.90
CA ASN A 50 -0.63 3.12 -17.49
C ASN A 50 -0.75 4.09 -16.31
N PRO A 51 -1.75 4.98 -16.28
CA PRO A 51 -1.95 5.86 -15.14
C PRO A 51 -2.31 5.05 -13.90
N LEU A 52 -1.58 5.31 -12.81
CA LEU A 52 -1.89 4.79 -11.49
C LEU A 52 -3.14 5.47 -10.93
N ARG A 53 -4.04 4.67 -10.39
CA ARG A 53 -5.26 5.07 -9.70
C ARG A 53 -5.15 4.61 -8.26
N VAL A 54 -5.37 5.56 -7.36
CA VAL A 54 -5.40 5.32 -5.93
C VAL A 54 -6.85 5.43 -5.47
N ARG A 55 -7.32 4.44 -4.72
CA ARG A 55 -8.63 4.46 -4.07
C ARG A 55 -8.47 4.30 -2.57
N ARG A 56 -9.00 5.25 -1.80
CA ARG A 56 -9.15 5.10 -0.35
C ARG A 56 -10.32 4.18 -0.04
N LEU A 57 -10.09 3.17 0.79
CA LEU A 57 -11.09 2.21 1.26
C LEU A 57 -11.72 2.70 2.57
N ASP A 58 -12.87 2.13 2.93
CA ASP A 58 -13.62 2.52 4.15
C ASP A 58 -12.83 2.31 5.44
N ASN A 59 -11.92 1.33 5.46
CA ASN A 59 -11.02 1.07 6.58
C ASN A 59 -9.80 2.03 6.63
N GLY A 60 -9.73 3.01 5.73
CA GLY A 60 -8.64 3.98 5.63
C GLY A 60 -7.43 3.52 4.84
N PHE A 61 -7.40 2.30 4.31
CA PHE A 61 -6.29 1.81 3.49
C PHE A 61 -6.37 2.40 2.07
N PHE A 62 -5.22 2.51 1.41
CA PHE A 62 -5.16 2.90 0.00
C PHE A 62 -4.89 1.68 -0.88
N SER A 63 -5.76 1.50 -1.87
CA SER A 63 -5.66 0.48 -2.91
C SER A 63 -5.14 1.10 -4.19
N VAL A 64 -4.14 0.47 -4.82
CA VAL A 64 -3.49 0.98 -6.05
C VAL A 64 -3.59 -0.08 -7.14
N ASN A 65 -3.96 0.32 -8.36
CA ASN A 65 -3.96 -0.57 -9.54
C ASN A 65 -2.54 -0.82 -10.11
N GLY A 66 -1.52 -0.86 -9.26
CA GLY A 66 -0.10 -0.96 -9.63
C GLY A 66 0.61 -2.07 -8.85
N THR A 67 1.94 -2.00 -8.85
CA THR A 67 2.82 -2.97 -8.17
C THR A 67 3.10 -2.54 -6.72
N PRO A 68 3.71 -3.42 -5.90
CA PRO A 68 4.19 -3.03 -4.58
C PRO A 68 5.19 -1.86 -4.63
N THR A 69 6.03 -1.80 -5.67
CA THR A 69 6.98 -0.70 -5.90
C THR A 69 6.25 0.62 -6.17
N ASP A 70 5.20 0.59 -7.00
CA ASP A 70 4.34 1.76 -7.23
C ASP A 70 3.71 2.25 -5.91
N CYS A 71 3.22 1.34 -5.07
CA CYS A 71 2.61 1.67 -3.78
C CYS A 71 3.59 2.39 -2.85
N VAL A 72 4.82 1.89 -2.74
CA VAL A 72 5.87 2.52 -1.93
C VAL A 72 6.28 3.87 -2.52
N HIS A 73 6.44 3.95 -3.84
CA HIS A 73 6.83 5.18 -4.53
C HIS A 73 5.79 6.29 -4.36
N LEU A 74 4.50 5.96 -4.50
CA LEU A 74 3.40 6.89 -4.24
C LEU A 74 3.38 7.33 -2.76
N GLY A 75 3.56 6.39 -1.83
CA GLY A 75 3.53 6.68 -0.40
C GLY A 75 4.65 7.59 0.11
N THR A 76 5.81 7.57 -0.55
CA THR A 76 6.97 8.38 -0.14
C THR A 76 7.09 9.70 -0.91
N ASN A 77 6.68 9.74 -2.18
CA ASN A 77 6.92 10.89 -3.06
C ASN A 77 5.67 11.70 -3.40
N SER A 78 4.46 11.20 -3.12
CA SER A 78 3.22 11.90 -3.47
C SER A 78 2.46 12.38 -2.24
N PRO A 79 1.93 13.63 -2.25
CA PRO A 79 0.97 14.05 -1.24
C PRO A 79 -0.31 13.23 -1.41
N MET A 80 -0.54 12.28 -0.51
CA MET A 80 -1.76 11.48 -0.48
C MET A 80 -2.82 12.21 0.36
N ALA A 81 -3.91 12.62 -0.29
CA ALA A 81 -5.08 13.24 0.33
C ALA A 81 -6.03 12.19 0.95
#